data_AF-A0A944NU34-F1
#
_entry.id   AF-A0A944NU34-F1
#
_cell.length_a   1.000
_cell.length_b   1.000
_cell.length_c   1.000
_cell.angle_alpha   90.00
_cell.angle_beta   90.00
_cell.angle_gamma   90.00
#
_symmetry.space_group_name_H-M   'P 1'
#
loop_
_entity.id
_entity.type
_entity.pdbx_description
1 polymer ?
#
loop_
_entity_poly.entity_id
_entity_poly.type
_entity_poly.pdbx_seq_one_letter_code
_entity_poly.pdbx_strand_id
1 'polypeptide(L)'
;MKLKVFSATVAETSSSTAMIWCWIEGADMDTLDNMDSENITELMQGIGDAAKTAARVLATASADDKNTALKEAAASLRRRKNKILAENAKDMKAGTEKGLSAAMLDRLELNDERIEGMATGLETIAELPDPVGTVLAKIERPNGLMIERVRVPIGVIGVIYESRPNVTADAGSLCLKAGNA
;
A
#
# COMPACT_ATOMS: atom_id res chain seq x y z
N MET A 1 -7.35 3.24 23.82
CA MET A 1 -6.24 2.92 22.91
C MET A 1 -6.47 3.71 21.64
N LYS A 2 -5.78 4.84 21.46
CA LYS A 2 -6.08 5.80 20.37
C LYS A 2 -5.45 5.30 19.08
N LEU A 3 -6.27 4.75 18.18
CA LEU A 3 -5.90 4.54 16.77
C LEU A 3 -5.58 5.92 16.17
N LYS A 4 -4.29 6.22 15.98
CA LYS A 4 -3.88 7.35 15.15
C LYS A 4 -4.17 6.94 13.71
N VAL A 5 -5.30 7.41 13.19
CA VAL A 5 -5.68 7.31 11.78
C VAL A 5 -4.50 7.82 10.94
N PHE A 6 -3.96 6.95 10.08
CA PHE A 6 -2.93 7.28 9.11
C PHE A 6 -3.47 8.39 8.18
N SER A 7 -2.98 9.61 8.36
CA SER A 7 -3.31 10.74 7.49
C SER A 7 -2.44 10.66 6.23
N ALA A 8 -3.03 10.22 5.12
CA ALA A 8 -2.36 10.15 3.81
C ALA A 8 -2.12 11.54 3.20
N THR A 9 -1.16 12.33 3.68
CA THR A 9 -0.86 13.64 3.09
C THR A 9 -0.15 13.50 1.76
N VAL A 10 -0.87 13.81 0.65
CA VAL A 10 -0.27 13.97 -0.68
C VAL A 10 0.79 15.09 -0.57
N ALA A 11 2.03 14.81 -0.93
CA ALA A 11 3.10 15.81 -1.09
C ALA A 11 3.38 15.98 -2.59
N GLU A 12 3.68 17.21 -2.99
CA GLU A 12 3.95 17.61 -4.38
C GLU A 12 5.31 17.09 -4.86
N THR A 13 5.43 16.75 -6.15
CA THR A 13 6.54 17.06 -7.10
C THR A 13 6.74 16.00 -8.20
N SER A 14 7.49 16.40 -9.23
CA SER A 14 7.28 16.18 -10.67
C SER A 14 8.22 15.16 -11.34
N SER A 15 8.32 13.93 -10.82
CA SER A 15 9.23 12.94 -11.41
C SER A 15 8.66 11.52 -11.36
N SER A 16 8.30 11.02 -12.54
CA SER A 16 7.82 9.66 -12.79
C SER A 16 8.90 8.63 -12.45
N THR A 17 8.96 8.15 -11.20
CA THR A 17 9.66 6.92 -10.80
C THR A 17 9.23 6.46 -9.39
N ALA A 18 8.67 5.25 -9.30
CA ALA A 18 8.46 4.42 -8.10
C ALA A 18 7.96 5.12 -6.80
N MET A 19 6.65 5.02 -6.54
CA MET A 19 6.03 5.38 -5.25
C MET A 19 6.37 4.34 -4.17
N ILE A 20 7.54 4.47 -3.55
CA ILE A 20 7.88 3.79 -2.31
C ILE A 20 7.32 4.61 -1.14
N TRP A 21 6.36 4.05 -0.41
CA TRP A 21 5.86 4.66 0.82
C TRP A 21 6.93 4.53 1.92
N CYS A 22 7.59 5.63 2.27
CA CYS A 22 8.32 5.78 3.52
C CYS A 22 8.06 7.19 4.07
N TRP A 23 7.42 7.27 5.25
CA TRP A 23 7.33 8.50 6.02
C TRP A 23 8.60 8.62 6.85
N ILE A 24 9.57 9.40 6.38
CA ILE A 24 10.68 9.92 7.18
C ILE A 24 10.63 11.44 7.02
N GLU A 25 10.64 12.16 8.14
CA GLU A 25 10.65 13.62 8.17
C GLU A 25 11.79 14.19 7.30
N GLY A 26 11.45 15.01 6.30
CA GLY A 26 12.33 16.09 5.83
C GLY A 26 13.39 15.78 4.76
N ALA A 27 13.21 14.81 3.87
CA ALA A 27 14.09 14.70 2.70
C ALA A 27 13.51 15.46 1.49
N ASP A 28 14.08 16.63 1.18
CA ASP A 28 13.88 17.35 -0.09
C ASP A 28 14.44 16.54 -1.28
N MET A 29 13.80 16.59 -2.45
CA MET A 29 14.16 15.82 -3.66
C MET A 29 15.61 16.08 -4.14
N ASP A 30 16.22 17.22 -3.79
CA ASP A 30 17.65 17.52 -4.04
C ASP A 30 18.62 16.54 -3.33
N THR A 31 18.14 15.82 -2.32
CA THR A 31 18.91 14.77 -1.63
C THR A 31 18.96 13.46 -2.41
N LEU A 32 18.00 13.18 -3.30
CA LEU A 32 17.92 11.90 -4.02
C LEU A 32 18.86 11.83 -5.23
N ASP A 33 19.10 12.95 -5.91
CA ASP A 33 20.03 13.04 -7.05
C ASP A 33 21.52 12.99 -6.63
N ASN A 34 21.82 13.03 -5.32
CA ASN A 34 23.16 12.95 -4.74
C ASN A 34 23.38 11.72 -3.82
N MET A 35 22.56 10.67 -3.93
CA MET A 35 22.72 9.47 -3.10
C MET A 35 23.83 8.55 -3.61
N ASP A 36 24.96 8.52 -2.91
CA ASP A 36 25.96 7.47 -3.07
C ASP A 36 25.36 6.09 -2.72
N SER A 37 25.93 5.01 -3.27
CA SER A 37 25.40 3.64 -3.12
C SER A 37 25.22 3.16 -1.66
N GLU A 38 25.99 3.73 -0.72
CA GLU A 38 25.84 3.50 0.72
C GLU A 38 24.51 4.05 1.25
N ASN A 39 24.08 5.23 0.78
CA ASN A 39 22.85 5.88 1.20
C ASN A 39 21.60 5.12 0.73
N ILE A 40 21.63 4.56 -0.49
CA ILE A 40 20.54 3.71 -1.00
C ILE A 40 20.41 2.43 -0.18
N THR A 41 21.54 1.83 0.20
CA THR A 41 21.55 0.61 1.01
C THR A 41 20.94 0.87 2.38
N GLU A 42 21.34 1.95 3.05
CA GLU A 42 20.79 2.37 4.34
C GLU A 42 19.29 2.69 4.26
N LEU A 43 18.86 3.44 3.23
CA LEU A 43 17.45 3.74 3.01
C LEU A 43 16.62 2.46 2.85
N MET A 44 17.07 1.54 1.99
CA MET A 44 16.35 0.30 1.74
C MET A 44 16.31 -0.62 2.95
N GLN A 45 17.37 -0.67 3.75
CA GLN A 45 17.38 -1.38 5.03
C GLN A 45 16.37 -0.77 6.00
N GLY A 46 16.35 0.57 6.13
CA GLY A 46 15.40 1.27 6.98
C GLY A 46 13.94 1.00 6.61
N ILE A 47 13.61 1.01 5.31
CA ILE A 47 12.28 0.64 4.82
C ILE A 47 11.93 -0.81 5.19
N GLY A 48 12.88 -1.74 4.99
CA GLY A 48 12.70 -3.15 5.31
C GLY A 48 12.45 -3.41 6.80
N ASP A 49 13.19 -2.73 7.67
CA ASP A 49 13.05 -2.86 9.13
C ASP A 49 11.73 -2.26 9.64
N ALA A 50 11.32 -1.12 9.08
CA ALA A 50 10.01 -0.53 9.36
C ALA A 50 8.87 -1.49 8.94
N ALA A 51 8.95 -2.07 7.74
CA ALA A 51 7.96 -3.03 7.25
C ALA A 51 7.92 -4.30 8.12
N LYS A 52 9.07 -4.86 8.50
CA LYS A 52 9.15 -6.00 9.44
C LYS A 52 8.49 -5.71 10.79
N THR A 53 8.68 -4.49 11.29
CA THR A 53 8.08 -4.06 12.55
C THR A 53 6.57 -3.95 12.42
N ALA A 54 6.08 -3.33 11.33
CA ALA A 54 4.66 -3.21 11.04
C ALA A 54 3.98 -4.57 10.83
N ALA A 55 4.65 -5.52 10.17
CA ALA A 55 4.12 -6.86 9.90
C ALA A 55 3.73 -7.61 11.19
N ARG A 56 4.50 -7.44 12.27
CA ARG A 56 4.19 -8.05 13.57
C ARG A 56 2.91 -7.47 14.17
N VAL A 57 2.70 -6.17 14.02
CA VAL A 57 1.49 -5.49 14.49
C VAL A 57 0.29 -5.93 13.66
N LEU A 58 0.41 -5.89 12.32
CA LEU A 58 -0.66 -6.27 11.40
C LEU A 58 -1.08 -7.74 11.52
N ALA A 59 -0.14 -8.65 11.84
CA ALA A 59 -0.44 -10.06 12.06
C ALA A 59 -1.35 -10.32 13.27
N THR A 60 -1.46 -9.36 14.19
CA THR A 60 -2.30 -9.44 15.40
C THR A 60 -3.47 -8.45 15.39
N ALA A 61 -3.58 -7.63 14.34
CA ALA A 61 -4.67 -6.69 14.18
C ALA A 61 -6.01 -7.40 13.97
N SER A 62 -7.07 -6.87 14.58
CA SER A 62 -8.41 -7.43 14.42
C SER A 62 -8.92 -7.24 12.99
N ALA A 63 -9.87 -8.09 12.58
CA ALA A 63 -10.57 -7.91 11.31
C ALA A 63 -11.22 -6.52 11.21
N ASP A 64 -11.83 -6.05 12.31
CA ASP A 64 -12.52 -4.75 12.36
C ASP A 64 -11.57 -3.57 12.22
N ASP A 65 -10.39 -3.61 12.84
CA ASP A 65 -9.38 -2.56 12.71
C ASP A 65 -8.87 -2.48 11.26
N LYS A 66 -8.59 -3.63 10.63
CA LYS A 66 -8.17 -3.70 9.22
C LYS A 66 -9.25 -3.17 8.29
N ASN A 67 -10.51 -3.56 8.52
CA ASN A 67 -11.64 -3.09 7.72
C ASN A 67 -11.89 -1.59 7.88
N THR A 68 -11.73 -1.07 9.10
CA THR A 68 -11.84 0.37 9.38
C THR A 68 -10.75 1.14 8.66
N ALA A 69 -9.50 0.66 8.72
CA ALA A 69 -8.39 1.28 8.01
C ALA A 69 -8.61 1.34 6.48
N LEU A 70 -9.15 0.27 5.89
CA LEU A 70 -9.49 0.23 4.45
C LEU A 70 -10.58 1.25 4.08
N LYS A 71 -11.63 1.36 4.88
CA LYS A 71 -12.72 2.34 4.67
C LYS A 71 -12.24 3.78 4.82
N GLU A 72 -11.38 4.04 5.82
CA GLU A 72 -10.75 5.36 5.98
C GLU A 72 -9.81 5.72 4.83
N ALA A 73 -9.08 4.73 4.29
CA ALA A 73 -8.26 4.92 3.10
C ALA A 73 -9.13 5.30 1.88
N ALA A 74 -10.25 4.60 1.66
CA ALA A 74 -11.22 4.95 0.61
C ALA A 74 -11.77 6.38 0.78
N ALA A 75 -12.20 6.75 1.99
CA ALA A 75 -12.65 8.10 2.30
C ALA A 75 -11.54 9.15 2.08
N SER A 76 -10.30 8.82 2.41
CA SER A 76 -9.15 9.70 2.20
C SER A 76 -8.83 9.91 0.71
N LEU A 77 -8.94 8.88 -0.13
CA LEU A 77 -8.82 9.01 -1.59
C LEU A 77 -9.86 10.00 -2.13
N ARG A 78 -11.14 9.84 -1.76
CA ARG A 78 -12.20 10.75 -2.19
C ARG A 78 -11.96 12.19 -1.72
N ARG A 79 -11.59 12.36 -0.44
CA ARG A 79 -11.29 13.68 0.14
C ARG A 79 -10.12 14.39 -0.54
N ARG A 80 -9.12 13.64 -1.00
CA ARG A 80 -7.88 14.15 -1.60
C ARG A 80 -7.85 14.07 -3.12
N LYS A 81 -8.94 13.64 -3.75
CA LYS A 81 -9.09 13.43 -5.20
C LYS A 81 -8.48 14.56 -6.04
N ASN A 82 -8.89 15.81 -5.77
CA ASN A 82 -8.42 16.96 -6.55
C ASN A 82 -6.90 17.14 -6.47
N LYS A 83 -6.31 16.85 -5.31
CA LYS A 83 -4.86 16.91 -5.14
C LYS A 83 -4.15 15.78 -5.87
N ILE A 84 -4.71 14.57 -5.84
CA ILE A 84 -4.19 13.41 -6.58
C ILE A 84 -4.22 13.69 -8.09
N LEU A 85 -5.32 14.21 -8.62
CA LEU A 85 -5.44 14.56 -10.05
C LEU A 85 -4.47 15.67 -10.46
N ALA A 86 -4.26 16.66 -9.60
CA ALA A 86 -3.29 17.73 -9.85
C ALA A 86 -1.85 17.21 -9.94
N GLU A 87 -1.46 16.26 -9.08
CA GLU A 87 -0.13 15.63 -9.18
C GLU A 87 -0.04 14.70 -10.40
N ASN A 88 -1.07 13.91 -10.68
CA ASN A 88 -1.08 13.04 -11.86
C ASN A 88 -0.96 13.84 -13.17
N ALA A 89 -1.52 15.05 -13.25
CA ALA A 89 -1.33 15.91 -14.41
C ALA A 89 0.14 16.30 -14.65
N LYS A 90 0.93 16.47 -13.57
CA LYS A 90 2.39 16.70 -13.66
C LYS A 90 3.08 15.44 -14.18
N ASP A 91 2.70 14.27 -13.69
CA ASP A 91 3.23 12.98 -14.17
C ASP A 91 2.91 12.72 -15.64
N MET A 92 1.69 13.04 -16.10
CA MET A 92 1.28 12.91 -17.49
C MET A 92 2.09 13.82 -18.42
N LYS A 93 2.35 15.06 -17.98
CA LYS A 93 3.22 15.99 -18.71
C LYS A 93 4.65 15.45 -18.80
N ALA A 94 5.24 15.06 -17.67
CA ALA A 94 6.59 14.51 -17.63
C ALA A 94 6.72 13.22 -18.47
N GLY A 95 5.71 12.34 -18.41
CA GLY A 95 5.65 11.13 -19.22
C GLY A 95 5.58 11.41 -20.72
N THR A 96 4.83 12.44 -21.11
CA THR A 96 4.75 12.88 -22.51
C THR A 96 6.10 13.44 -22.98
N GLU A 97 6.74 14.29 -22.18
CA GLU A 97 8.05 14.88 -22.48
C GLU A 97 9.16 13.81 -22.58
N LYS A 98 9.08 12.76 -21.77
CA LYS A 98 9.97 11.59 -21.83
C LYS A 98 9.64 10.61 -22.97
N GLY A 99 8.62 10.88 -23.78
CA GLY A 99 8.27 10.07 -24.94
C GLY A 99 7.58 8.74 -24.60
N LEU A 100 6.85 8.66 -23.48
CA LEU A 100 6.05 7.48 -23.18
C LEU A 100 5.02 7.21 -24.29
N SER A 101 4.85 5.93 -24.62
CA SER A 101 3.81 5.50 -25.57
C SER A 101 2.40 5.86 -25.09
N ALA A 102 1.47 6.04 -26.02
CA ALA A 102 0.06 6.30 -25.69
C ALA A 102 -0.54 5.24 -24.74
N ALA A 103 -0.16 3.97 -24.89
CA ALA A 103 -0.60 2.89 -24.00
C ALA A 103 -0.02 2.99 -22.58
N MET A 104 1.16 3.57 -22.41
CA MET A 104 1.75 3.82 -21.08
C MET A 104 1.12 5.04 -20.42
N LEU A 105 0.87 6.09 -21.19
CA LEU A 105 0.15 7.27 -20.72
C LEU A 105 -1.28 6.93 -20.29
N ASP A 106 -2.02 6.13 -21.06
CA ASP A 106 -3.35 5.65 -20.68
C ASP A 106 -3.32 4.87 -19.36
N ARG A 107 -2.29 4.06 -19.10
CA ARG A 107 -2.17 3.34 -17.82
C ARG A 107 -1.80 4.25 -16.66
N LEU A 108 -1.02 5.31 -16.92
CA LEU A 108 -0.59 6.30 -15.93
C LEU A 108 -1.71 7.28 -15.54
N GLU A 109 -2.65 7.54 -16.44
CA GLU A 109 -3.70 8.53 -16.25
C GLU A 109 -4.63 8.19 -15.07
N LEU A 110 -4.93 9.20 -14.25
CA LEU A 110 -5.99 9.17 -13.26
C LEU A 110 -7.07 10.18 -13.64
N ASN A 111 -8.32 9.79 -13.42
CA ASN A 111 -9.49 10.64 -13.56
C ASN A 111 -10.45 10.36 -12.40
N ASP A 112 -11.58 11.08 -12.34
CA ASP A 112 -12.58 10.91 -11.30
C ASP A 112 -13.09 9.47 -11.17
N GLU A 113 -13.37 8.82 -12.30
CA GLU A 113 -13.87 7.44 -12.34
C GLU A 113 -12.84 6.45 -11.80
N ARG A 114 -11.57 6.58 -12.19
CA ARG A 114 -10.48 5.71 -11.72
C ARG A 114 -10.24 5.87 -10.21
N ILE A 115 -10.31 7.11 -9.69
CA ILE A 115 -10.18 7.35 -8.24
C ILE A 115 -11.36 6.78 -7.47
N GLU A 116 -12.58 6.94 -7.99
CA GLU A 116 -13.76 6.34 -7.36
C GLU A 116 -13.72 4.80 -7.43
N GLY A 117 -13.23 4.24 -8.53
CA GLY A 117 -12.99 2.81 -8.68
C GLY A 117 -12.00 2.27 -7.65
N MET A 118 -10.88 2.97 -7.40
CA MET A 118 -9.94 2.63 -6.33
C MET A 118 -10.61 2.66 -4.95
N ALA A 119 -11.37 3.71 -4.64
CA ALA A 119 -12.05 3.85 -3.35
C ALA A 119 -13.10 2.74 -3.14
N THR A 120 -13.89 2.43 -4.16
CA THR A 120 -14.87 1.34 -4.12
C THR A 120 -14.18 -0.03 -4.02
N GLY A 121 -13.04 -0.22 -4.66
CA GLY A 121 -12.23 -1.43 -4.54
C GLY A 121 -11.75 -1.67 -3.11
N LEU A 122 -11.25 -0.62 -2.44
CA LEU A 122 -10.89 -0.66 -1.02
C LEU A 122 -12.07 -1.07 -0.13
N GLU A 123 -13.25 -0.52 -0.37
CA GLU A 123 -14.48 -0.87 0.36
C GLU A 123 -14.89 -2.32 0.11
N THR A 124 -14.82 -2.78 -1.14
CA THR A 124 -15.10 -4.16 -1.53
C THR A 124 -14.15 -5.13 -0.81
N ILE A 125 -12.86 -4.80 -0.73
CA ILE A 125 -11.87 -5.63 -0.02
C ILE A 125 -12.14 -5.63 1.50
N ALA A 126 -12.61 -4.52 2.06
CA ALA A 126 -13.01 -4.47 3.46
C ALA A 126 -14.16 -5.44 3.77
N GLU A 127 -15.07 -5.68 2.83
CA GLU A 127 -16.20 -6.61 2.97
C GLU A 127 -15.81 -8.09 2.86
N LEU A 128 -14.65 -8.41 2.28
CA LEU A 128 -14.21 -9.79 2.17
C LEU A 128 -14.03 -10.46 3.55
N PRO A 129 -14.23 -11.78 3.68
CA PRO A 129 -13.88 -12.49 4.90
C PRO A 129 -12.40 -12.30 5.25
N ASP A 130 -12.09 -12.16 6.54
CA ASP A 130 -10.70 -12.07 6.99
C ASP A 130 -10.00 -13.44 6.77
N PRO A 131 -8.93 -13.49 5.96
CA PRO A 131 -8.22 -14.75 5.76
C PRO A 131 -7.41 -15.18 6.98
N VAL A 132 -6.98 -14.24 7.84
CA VAL A 132 -6.05 -14.50 8.96
C VAL A 132 -6.77 -15.22 10.09
N GLY A 133 -6.15 -16.27 10.63
CA GLY A 133 -6.72 -17.06 11.73
C GLY A 133 -7.73 -18.13 11.28
N THR A 134 -7.97 -18.28 9.97
CA THR A 134 -8.86 -19.35 9.47
C THR A 134 -8.24 -20.73 9.71
N VAL A 135 -8.97 -21.62 10.38
CA VAL A 135 -8.58 -23.03 10.57
C VAL A 135 -8.88 -23.83 9.31
N LEU A 136 -7.85 -24.41 8.69
CA LEU A 136 -7.93 -25.18 7.45
C LEU A 136 -8.12 -26.68 7.68
N ALA A 137 -7.62 -27.18 8.81
CA ALA A 137 -7.76 -28.59 9.20
C ALA A 137 -7.62 -28.70 10.71
N LYS A 138 -8.37 -29.63 11.31
CA LYS A 138 -8.35 -29.94 12.74
C LYS A 138 -8.36 -31.45 12.90
N ILE A 139 -7.39 -31.98 13.65
CA ILE A 139 -7.23 -33.41 13.90
C ILE A 139 -7.05 -33.61 15.39
N GLU A 140 -7.90 -34.44 15.98
CA GLU A 140 -7.71 -34.95 17.33
C GLU A 140 -6.98 -36.30 17.26
N ARG A 141 -5.90 -36.41 18.02
CA ARG A 141 -5.11 -37.65 18.10
C ARG A 141 -5.66 -38.54 19.23
N PRO A 142 -5.50 -39.88 19.15
CA PRO A 142 -5.96 -40.80 20.20
C PRO A 142 -5.36 -40.56 21.60
N ASN A 143 -4.29 -39.77 21.69
CA ASN A 143 -3.66 -39.36 22.95
C ASN A 143 -4.17 -38.01 23.48
N GLY A 144 -5.24 -37.44 22.90
CA GLY A 144 -5.84 -36.18 23.32
C GLY A 144 -5.18 -34.91 22.76
N LEU A 145 -4.20 -35.03 21.85
CA LEU A 145 -3.60 -33.86 21.20
C LEU A 145 -4.51 -33.30 20.12
N MET A 146 -4.77 -32.00 20.21
CA MET A 146 -5.47 -31.22 19.18
C MET A 146 -4.44 -30.56 18.25
N ILE A 147 -4.49 -30.91 16.97
CA ILE A 147 -3.61 -30.34 15.94
C ILE A 147 -4.48 -29.53 14.99
N GLU A 148 -4.17 -28.24 14.86
CA GLU A 148 -4.85 -27.33 13.95
C GLU A 148 -3.87 -26.74 12.94
N ARG A 149 -4.28 -26.68 11.67
CA ARG A 149 -3.57 -25.95 10.63
C ARG A 149 -4.30 -24.63 10.41
N VAL A 150 -3.65 -23.52 10.74
CA VAL A 150 -4.25 -22.17 10.71
C VAL A 150 -3.56 -21.30 9.68
N ARG A 151 -4.33 -20.45 8.97
CA ARG A 151 -3.78 -19.46 8.03
C ARG A 151 -3.16 -18.29 8.78
N VAL A 152 -1.93 -17.96 8.44
CA VAL A 152 -1.16 -16.82 8.96
C VAL A 152 -0.71 -15.91 7.82
N PRO A 153 -0.43 -14.61 8.07
CA PRO A 153 0.16 -13.73 7.06
C PRO A 153 1.54 -14.24 6.60
N ILE A 154 1.95 -13.83 5.40
CA ILE A 154 3.29 -14.12 4.87
C ILE A 154 4.34 -13.28 5.60
N GLY A 155 4.00 -12.02 5.91
CA GLY A 155 4.87 -11.10 6.63
C GLY A 155 4.97 -9.76 5.90
N VAL A 156 6.04 -9.58 5.12
CA VAL A 156 6.33 -8.36 4.35
C VAL A 156 6.23 -8.65 2.86
N ILE A 157 5.52 -7.79 2.12
CA ILE A 157 5.34 -7.92 0.66
C ILE A 157 5.90 -6.67 -0.03
N GLY A 158 6.97 -6.86 -0.79
CA GLY A 158 7.48 -5.82 -1.71
C GLY A 158 6.69 -5.83 -3.02
N VAL A 159 6.08 -4.71 -3.38
CA VAL A 159 5.33 -4.56 -4.63
C VAL A 159 6.08 -3.63 -5.57
N ILE A 160 6.49 -4.14 -6.73
CA ILE A 160 7.16 -3.38 -7.78
C ILE A 160 6.25 -3.38 -9.01
N TYR A 161 5.87 -2.20 -9.49
CA TYR A 161 4.98 -2.03 -10.63
C TYR A 161 5.39 -0.80 -11.45
N GLU A 162 4.92 -0.77 -12.69
CA GLU A 162 5.22 0.31 -13.63
C GLU A 162 3.92 0.94 -14.16
N SER A 163 3.89 2.28 -14.22
CA SER A 163 2.89 3.08 -14.93
C SER A 163 1.43 2.72 -14.62
N ARG A 164 1.11 2.30 -13.38
CA ARG A 164 -0.25 1.93 -12.95
C ARG A 164 -0.54 2.45 -11.55
N PRO A 165 -0.89 3.73 -11.37
CA PRO A 165 -1.12 4.31 -10.05
C PRO A 165 -2.20 3.59 -9.25
N ASN A 166 -3.19 2.97 -9.91
CA ASN A 166 -4.24 2.19 -9.26
C ASN A 166 -3.71 0.99 -8.46
N VAL A 167 -2.60 0.37 -8.93
CA VAL A 167 -2.00 -0.81 -8.27
C VAL A 167 -1.58 -0.49 -6.84
N THR A 168 -1.24 0.77 -6.54
CA THR A 168 -0.91 1.23 -5.19
C THR A 168 -2.05 0.94 -4.21
N ALA A 169 -3.30 1.25 -4.59
CA ALA A 169 -4.47 1.06 -3.75
C ALA A 169 -4.85 -0.42 -3.67
N ASP A 170 -4.84 -1.13 -4.81
CA ASP A 170 -5.25 -2.53 -4.89
C ASP A 170 -4.28 -3.44 -4.13
N ALA A 171 -2.98 -3.31 -4.38
CA ALA A 171 -1.97 -4.14 -3.73
C ALA A 171 -1.88 -3.83 -2.23
N GLY A 172 -1.88 -2.54 -1.86
CA GLY A 172 -1.83 -2.12 -0.46
C GLY A 172 -3.03 -2.60 0.35
N SER A 173 -4.23 -2.54 -0.23
CA SER A 173 -5.46 -2.98 0.44
C SER A 173 -5.52 -4.48 0.66
N LEU A 174 -5.11 -5.29 -0.33
CA LEU A 174 -5.02 -6.75 -0.19
C LEU A 174 -3.95 -7.15 0.84
N CYS A 175 -2.79 -6.49 0.83
CA CYS A 175 -1.74 -6.73 1.83
C CYS A 175 -2.26 -6.45 3.23
N LEU A 176 -2.87 -5.28 3.45
CA LEU A 176 -3.44 -4.89 4.74
C LEU A 176 -4.53 -5.87 5.19
N LYS A 177 -5.47 -6.24 4.32
CA LYS A 177 -6.55 -7.19 4.64
C LYS A 177 -5.99 -8.54 5.10
N ALA A 178 -4.96 -9.02 4.41
CA ALA A 178 -4.29 -10.28 4.71
C ALA A 178 -3.27 -10.20 5.86
N GLY A 179 -3.15 -9.05 6.54
CA GLY A 179 -2.27 -8.87 7.70
C GLY A 179 -0.78 -8.78 7.34
N ASN A 180 -0.46 -8.39 6.11
CA ASN A 180 0.91 -8.18 5.65
C ASN A 180 1.26 -6.69 5.64
N ALA A 181 2.54 -6.38 5.87
CA ALA A 181 3.12 -5.06 5.66
C ALA A 181 3.65 -4.88 4.24
#